data_AF-A0A9Y3S5S5-F1
#
_entry.id   AF-A0A9Y3S5S5-F1
#
_cell.length_a   1.000
_cell.length_b   1.000
_cell.length_c   1.000
_cell.angle_alpha   90.00
_cell.angle_beta   90.00
_cell.angle_gamma   90.00
#
_symmetry.space_group_name_H-M   'P 1'
#
loop_
_entity.id
_entity.type
_entity.pdbx_description
1 polymer ?
#
loop_
_entity_poly.entity_id
_entity_poly.type
_entity_poly.pdbx_seq_one_letter_code
_entity_poly.pdbx_strand_id
1 'polypeptide(L)'
;GSSPEELVQACLGPTATGEVSGAKFHSALQEIYAQNGLVDRDFVNSAPHHFNSEAFLEGRSLITQGMVAIKANVHNENFQAARTTLGRALHTLQDFYSHSNWVELGYTKPYSNLINPGLPLDNLA
;
A
#
# COMPACT_ATOMS: atom_id res chain seq x y z
N GLY A 1 14.61 1.12 -17.92
CA GLY A 1 14.40 1.13 -16.47
C GLY A 1 15.58 0.45 -15.80
N SER A 2 15.76 0.64 -14.50
CA SER A 2 16.82 -0.01 -13.71
C SER A 2 16.75 -1.54 -13.83
N SER A 3 17.90 -2.21 -13.76
CA SER A 3 17.98 -3.67 -13.75
C SER A 3 17.39 -4.26 -12.45
N PRO A 4 16.97 -5.54 -12.44
CA PRO A 4 16.53 -6.21 -11.21
C PRO A 4 17.56 -6.14 -10.07
N GLU A 5 18.86 -6.21 -10.40
CA GLU A 5 19.96 -6.12 -9.44
C GLU A 5 20.11 -4.70 -8.88
N GLU A 6 19.98 -3.67 -9.73
CA GLU A 6 19.97 -2.27 -9.30
C GLU A 6 18.81 -1.99 -8.34
N LEU A 7 17.63 -2.58 -8.57
CA LEU A 7 16.48 -2.46 -7.68
C LEU A 7 16.74 -3.10 -6.32
N VAL A 8 17.31 -4.31 -6.28
CA VAL A 8 17.69 -4.96 -5.01
C VAL A 8 18.70 -4.11 -4.25
N GLN A 9 19.74 -3.62 -4.93
CA GLN A 9 20.79 -2.81 -4.30
C GLN A 9 20.24 -1.49 -3.76
N ALA A 10 19.33 -0.85 -4.50
CA ALA A 10 18.65 0.37 -4.05
C ALA A 10 17.80 0.12 -2.79
N CYS A 11 17.15 -1.03 -2.68
CA CYS A 11 16.33 -1.38 -1.52
C CYS A 11 17.16 -1.79 -0.29
N LEU A 12 18.26 -2.50 -0.47
CA LEU A 12 19.09 -3.00 0.64
C LEU A 12 20.19 -2.01 1.07
N GLY A 13 20.51 -1.02 0.24
CA GLY A 13 21.63 -0.11 0.42
C GLY A 13 22.95 -0.68 -0.12
N PRO A 14 24.03 0.12 -0.20
CA PRO A 14 25.21 -0.18 -1.02
C PRO A 14 26.08 -1.36 -0.52
N THR A 15 25.87 -1.83 0.70
CA THR A 15 26.75 -2.81 1.36
C THR A 15 26.08 -4.15 1.63
N ALA A 16 24.73 -4.21 1.59
CA ALA A 16 24.00 -5.42 1.87
C ALA A 16 23.87 -6.27 0.61
N THR A 17 24.10 -7.58 0.75
CA THR A 17 23.82 -8.57 -0.29
C THR A 17 22.45 -9.17 -0.06
N GLY A 18 21.61 -9.22 -1.09
CA GLY A 18 20.27 -9.82 -0.99
C GLY A 18 20.33 -11.33 -0.80
N GLU A 19 19.42 -11.86 0.02
CA GLU A 19 19.26 -13.31 0.22
C GLU A 19 18.53 -13.99 -0.95
N VAL A 20 17.97 -13.19 -1.87
CA VAL A 20 17.26 -13.64 -3.08
C VAL A 20 17.83 -12.96 -4.32
N SER A 21 17.65 -13.58 -5.50
CA SER A 21 18.09 -12.99 -6.76
C SER A 21 17.30 -11.73 -7.13
N GLY A 22 17.91 -10.85 -7.92
CA GLY A 22 17.24 -9.69 -8.52
C GLY A 22 15.94 -10.05 -9.23
N ALA A 23 15.95 -11.13 -10.02
CA ALA A 23 14.76 -11.63 -10.69
C ALA A 23 13.61 -11.98 -9.74
N LYS A 24 13.89 -12.67 -8.61
CA LYS A 24 12.85 -13.01 -7.61
C LYS A 24 12.32 -11.75 -6.92
N PHE A 25 13.20 -10.82 -6.58
CA PHE A 25 12.80 -9.54 -5.99
C PHE A 25 11.92 -8.73 -6.95
N HIS A 26 12.31 -8.64 -8.23
CA HIS A 26 11.53 -7.95 -9.24
C HIS A 26 10.16 -8.62 -9.45
N SER A 27 10.09 -9.96 -9.51
CA SER A 27 8.81 -10.68 -9.58
C SER A 27 7.90 -10.37 -8.39
N ALA A 28 8.46 -10.31 -7.18
CA ALA A 28 7.72 -9.94 -5.98
C ALA A 28 7.17 -8.50 -6.07
N LEU A 29 7.95 -7.55 -6.59
CA LEU A 29 7.45 -6.19 -6.84
C LEU A 29 6.32 -6.16 -7.88
N GLN A 30 6.44 -6.93 -8.97
CA GLN A 30 5.39 -7.00 -9.99
C GLN A 30 4.08 -7.58 -9.44
N GLU A 31 4.13 -8.52 -8.49
CA GLU A 31 2.92 -9.00 -7.81
C GLU A 31 2.23 -7.88 -7.01
N ILE A 32 3.00 -7.03 -6.33
CA ILE A 32 2.46 -5.87 -5.59
C ILE A 32 1.84 -4.87 -6.56
N TYR A 33 2.54 -4.51 -7.65
CA TYR A 33 2.03 -3.57 -8.65
C TYR A 33 0.79 -4.08 -9.37
N ALA A 34 0.76 -5.37 -9.73
CA ALA A 34 -0.42 -5.98 -10.32
C ALA A 34 -1.60 -5.89 -9.36
N GLN A 35 -1.43 -6.29 -8.09
CA GLN A 35 -2.52 -6.27 -7.11
C GLN A 35 -2.96 -4.87 -6.71
N ASN A 36 -2.08 -3.88 -6.82
CA ASN A 36 -2.41 -2.47 -6.71
C ASN A 36 -3.37 -2.05 -7.83
N GLY A 37 -2.98 -2.22 -9.10
CA GLY A 37 -3.83 -1.82 -10.23
C GLY A 37 -5.11 -2.65 -10.38
N LEU A 38 -5.13 -3.89 -9.88
CA LEU A 38 -6.34 -4.72 -9.91
C LEU A 38 -7.45 -4.20 -9.00
N VAL A 39 -7.17 -3.29 -8.06
CA VAL A 39 -8.22 -2.71 -7.21
C VAL A 39 -9.24 -1.94 -8.04
N ASP A 40 -8.80 -1.13 -9.02
CA ASP A 40 -9.70 -0.41 -9.94
C ASP A 40 -10.68 -1.32 -10.68
N ARG A 41 -10.25 -2.56 -10.99
CA ARG A 41 -11.08 -3.54 -11.68
C ARG A 41 -11.97 -4.30 -10.72
N ASP A 42 -11.39 -4.86 -9.66
CA ASP A 42 -12.05 -5.80 -8.76
C ASP A 42 -12.98 -5.10 -7.77
N PHE A 43 -12.72 -3.82 -7.49
CA PHE A 43 -13.44 -3.00 -6.52
C PHE A 43 -13.98 -1.70 -7.14
N VAL A 44 -14.20 -1.66 -8.45
CA VAL A 44 -14.63 -0.48 -9.24
C VAL A 44 -15.75 0.37 -8.60
N ASN A 45 -16.70 -0.24 -7.90
CA ASN A 45 -17.83 0.45 -7.25
C ASN A 45 -17.70 0.55 -5.72
N SER A 46 -16.52 0.25 -5.17
CA SER A 46 -16.29 0.22 -3.73
C SER A 46 -15.78 1.58 -3.24
N ALA A 47 -16.70 2.39 -2.71
CA ALA A 47 -16.35 3.69 -2.14
C ALA A 47 -15.19 3.62 -1.10
N PRO A 48 -15.13 2.62 -0.19
CA PRO A 48 -14.01 2.49 0.75
C PRO A 48 -12.65 2.22 0.10
N HIS A 49 -12.57 1.41 -0.96
CA HIS A 49 -11.29 1.11 -1.61
C HIS A 49 -10.71 2.32 -2.34
N HIS A 50 -11.59 3.25 -2.74
CA HIS A 50 -11.27 4.42 -3.54
C HIS A 50 -11.42 5.75 -2.79
N PHE A 51 -11.69 5.72 -1.47
CA PHE A 51 -11.99 6.93 -0.68
C PHE A 51 -13.07 7.85 -1.30
N ASN A 52 -14.01 7.27 -2.05
CA ASN A 52 -15.13 8.01 -2.62
C ASN A 52 -16.24 8.22 -1.58
N SER A 53 -17.11 9.20 -1.84
CA SER A 53 -18.33 9.44 -1.04
C SER A 53 -18.06 9.58 0.46
N GLU A 54 -16.92 10.18 0.82
CA GLU A 54 -16.49 10.40 2.21
C GLU A 54 -16.38 9.12 3.05
N ALA A 55 -16.16 7.95 2.42
CA ALA A 55 -16.00 6.65 3.09
C ALA A 55 -14.64 6.51 3.81
N PHE A 56 -14.21 7.55 4.54
CA PHE A 56 -12.88 7.68 5.13
C PHE A 56 -12.63 6.65 6.25
N LEU A 57 -13.64 6.39 7.09
CA LEU A 57 -13.50 5.43 8.19
C LEU A 57 -13.33 4.01 7.66
N GLU A 58 -14.12 3.64 6.65
CA GLU A 58 -14.07 2.35 5.98
C GLU A 58 -12.78 2.19 5.17
N GLY A 59 -12.36 3.21 4.43
CA GLY A 59 -11.09 3.21 3.71
C GLY A 59 -9.89 3.04 4.64
N ARG A 60 -9.87 3.76 5.77
CA ARG A 60 -8.88 3.53 6.84
C ARG A 60 -8.95 2.11 7.40
N SER A 61 -10.16 1.57 7.56
CA SER A 61 -10.35 0.22 8.07
C SER A 61 -9.70 -0.80 7.13
N LEU A 62 -9.83 -0.64 5.81
CA LEU A 62 -9.15 -1.49 4.83
C LEU A 62 -7.62 -1.42 4.95
N ILE A 63 -7.05 -0.22 5.08
CA ILE A 63 -5.59 -0.04 5.25
C ILE A 63 -5.09 -0.72 6.53
N THR A 64 -5.76 -0.45 7.66
CA THR A 64 -5.32 -0.96 8.97
C THR A 64 -5.51 -2.46 9.13
N GLN A 65 -6.63 -3.03 8.63
CA GLN A 65 -6.81 -4.48 8.54
C GLN A 65 -5.79 -5.11 7.58
N GLY A 66 -5.50 -4.46 6.46
CA GLY A 66 -4.45 -4.86 5.53
C GLY A 66 -3.09 -4.97 6.22
N MET A 67 -2.70 -3.98 7.04
CA MET A 67 -1.46 -4.03 7.81
C MET A 67 -1.39 -5.22 8.78
N VAL A 68 -2.48 -5.52 9.47
CA VAL A 68 -2.57 -6.69 10.37
C VAL A 68 -2.39 -7.98 9.57
N ALA A 69 -3.10 -8.11 8.45
CA ALA A 69 -3.02 -9.29 7.59
C ALA A 69 -1.64 -9.46 6.94
N ILE A 70 -0.98 -8.38 6.51
CA ILE A 70 0.39 -8.43 5.97
C ILE A 70 1.35 -9.00 7.01
N LYS A 71 1.32 -8.49 8.25
CA LYS A 71 2.19 -8.97 9.33
C LYS A 71 1.93 -10.44 9.65
N ALA A 72 0.66 -10.84 9.73
CA ALA A 72 0.30 -12.24 9.96
C ALA A 72 0.76 -13.17 8.83
N ASN A 73 0.59 -12.75 7.57
CA ASN A 73 1.02 -13.53 6.41
C ASN A 73 2.55 -13.64 6.34
N VAL A 74 3.29 -12.58 6.63
CA VAL A 74 4.77 -12.63 6.70
C VAL A 74 5.22 -13.57 7.82
N HIS A 75 4.61 -13.50 9.00
CA HIS A 75 4.92 -14.41 10.12
C HIS A 75 4.69 -15.88 9.76
N ASN A 76 3.65 -16.17 8.98
CA ASN A 76 3.32 -17.53 8.53
C ASN A 76 4.01 -17.90 7.21
N GLU A 77 5.00 -17.14 6.75
CA GLU A 77 5.73 -17.32 5.49
C GLU A 77 4.84 -17.35 4.22
N ASN A 78 3.60 -16.87 4.33
CA ASN A 78 2.69 -16.71 3.20
C ASN A 78 2.96 -15.39 2.46
N PHE A 79 4.14 -15.30 1.87
CA PHE A 79 4.63 -14.06 1.26
C PHE A 79 3.79 -13.61 0.06
N GLN A 80 3.18 -14.54 -0.69
CA GLN A 80 2.30 -14.19 -1.82
C GLN A 80 1.01 -13.50 -1.33
N ALA A 81 0.39 -14.01 -0.26
CA ALA A 81 -0.76 -13.35 0.33
C ALA A 81 -0.38 -11.98 0.92
N ALA A 82 0.78 -11.88 1.57
CA ALA A 82 1.29 -10.61 2.08
C ALA A 82 1.45 -9.56 0.97
N ARG A 83 2.05 -9.93 -0.17
CA ARG A 83 2.23 -9.02 -1.32
C ARG A 83 0.90 -8.65 -1.98
N THR A 84 -0.02 -9.60 -2.08
CA THR A 84 -1.38 -9.34 -2.57
C THR A 84 -2.10 -8.30 -1.71
N THR A 85 -2.10 -8.50 -0.39
CA THR A 85 -2.72 -7.55 0.54
C THR A 85 -2.00 -6.20 0.53
N LEU A 86 -0.66 -6.19 0.43
CA LEU A 86 0.13 -4.96 0.35
C LEU A 86 -0.22 -4.13 -0.88
N GLY A 87 -0.30 -4.74 -2.07
CA GLY A 87 -0.68 -4.04 -3.30
C GLY A 87 -2.05 -3.36 -3.18
N ARG A 88 -3.04 -4.08 -2.67
CA ARG A 88 -4.41 -3.56 -2.49
C ARG A 88 -4.48 -2.44 -1.45
N ALA A 89 -3.83 -2.61 -0.30
CA ALA A 89 -3.78 -1.57 0.73
C ALA A 89 -3.05 -0.31 0.24
N LEU A 90 -1.99 -0.47 -0.56
CA LEU A 90 -1.26 0.64 -1.17
C LEU A 90 -2.14 1.40 -2.19
N HIS A 91 -2.99 0.71 -2.94
CA HIS A 91 -3.93 1.37 -3.85
C HIS A 91 -4.90 2.25 -3.06
N THR A 92 -5.58 1.67 -2.06
CA THR A 92 -6.49 2.43 -1.19
C THR A 92 -5.81 3.61 -0.49
N LEU A 93 -4.56 3.45 -0.05
CA LEU A 93 -3.78 4.56 0.51
C LEU A 93 -3.45 5.65 -0.52
N GLN A 94 -3.15 5.29 -1.77
CA GLN A 94 -2.91 6.26 -2.85
C GLN A 94 -4.20 7.03 -3.19
N ASP A 95 -5.33 6.33 -3.26
CA ASP A 95 -6.63 6.92 -3.56
C ASP A 95 -7.09 7.94 -2.51
N PHE A 96 -6.69 7.77 -1.24
CA PHE A 96 -6.89 8.83 -0.25
C PHE A 96 -6.24 10.15 -0.70
N TYR A 97 -5.00 10.13 -1.21
CA TYR A 97 -4.29 11.36 -1.58
C TYR A 97 -4.77 11.93 -2.92
N SER A 98 -5.43 11.15 -3.77
CA SER A 98 -6.02 11.65 -5.02
C SER A 98 -7.47 12.07 -4.90
N HIS A 99 -8.23 11.52 -3.95
CA HIS A 99 -9.68 11.74 -3.81
C HIS A 99 -10.09 12.46 -2.51
N SER A 100 -9.13 12.90 -1.70
CA SER A 100 -9.36 13.86 -0.61
C SER A 100 -8.73 15.20 -0.93
N ASN A 101 -9.10 16.24 -0.19
CA ASN A 101 -8.47 17.54 -0.27
C ASN A 101 -7.12 17.66 0.48
N TRP A 102 -6.52 16.56 0.94
CA TRP A 102 -5.32 16.61 1.81
C TRP A 102 -4.17 17.40 1.19
N VAL A 103 -3.90 17.18 -0.10
CA VAL A 103 -2.83 17.88 -0.84
C VAL A 103 -3.23 19.33 -1.13
N GLU A 104 -4.50 19.57 -1.49
CA GLU A 104 -5.07 20.88 -1.80
C GLU A 104 -5.08 21.82 -0.58
N LEU A 105 -5.21 21.26 0.63
CA LEU A 105 -5.06 21.98 1.91
C LEU A 105 -3.59 22.36 2.21
N GLY A 106 -2.64 21.99 1.36
CA GLY A 106 -1.23 22.32 1.50
C GLY A 106 -0.47 21.41 2.48
N TYR A 107 -1.06 20.28 2.88
CA TYR A 107 -0.36 19.33 3.74
C TYR A 107 0.71 18.57 2.96
N THR A 108 1.95 18.66 3.42
CA THR A 108 3.13 18.06 2.77
C THR A 108 3.63 16.79 3.46
N LYS A 109 3.07 16.48 4.63
CA LYS A 109 3.42 15.28 5.40
C LYS A 109 2.37 14.19 5.19
N PRO A 110 2.77 12.90 5.22
CA PRO A 110 1.82 11.80 5.21
C PRO A 110 0.85 11.88 6.40
N TYR A 111 -0.43 11.60 6.15
CA TYR A 111 -1.43 11.59 7.20
C TYR A 111 -1.36 10.30 8.03
N SER A 112 -0.62 10.35 9.13
CA SER A 112 -0.36 9.19 10.00
C SER A 112 -1.62 8.51 10.57
N ASN A 113 -2.74 9.23 10.63
CA ASN A 113 -3.97 8.72 11.22
C ASN A 113 -4.62 7.62 10.35
N LEU A 114 -4.28 7.57 9.06
CA LEU A 114 -4.70 6.49 8.15
C LEU A 114 -4.14 5.12 8.50
N ILE A 115 -3.00 5.06 9.19
CA ILE A 115 -2.37 3.79 9.60
C ILE A 115 -2.51 3.52 11.10
N ASN A 116 -3.17 4.42 11.84
CA ASN A 116 -3.38 4.29 13.27
C ASN A 116 -4.89 4.36 13.59
N PRO A 117 -5.55 3.21 13.83
CA PRO A 117 -7.00 3.16 14.05
C PRO A 117 -7.44 3.87 15.35
N GLY A 118 -6.51 4.10 16.29
CA GLY A 118 -6.78 4.77 17.56
C GLY A 118 -6.80 6.30 17.50
N LEU A 119 -6.39 6.90 16.37
CA LEU A 119 -6.43 8.36 16.18
C LEU A 119 -7.72 8.78 15.46
N PRO A 120 -8.26 9.98 15.70
CA PRO A 120 -9.40 10.49 14.95
C PRO A 120 -9.04 10.78 13.48
N LEU A 121 -10.05 10.82 12.61
CA LEU A 121 -9.94 11.34 11.25
C LEU A 121 -10.49 12.77 11.24
N ASP A 122 -9.59 13.75 11.20
CA ASP A 122 -9.87 15.18 11.32
C ASP A 122 -9.31 15.94 10.12
N ASN A 123 -9.92 17.09 9.80
CA ASN A 123 -9.52 17.96 8.68
C ASN A 123 -9.53 17.24 7.32
N LEU A 124 -10.52 16.38 7.10
CA LEU A 124 -10.78 15.71 5.84
C LEU A 124 -12.06 16.28 5.23
N ALA A 125 -12.02 16.62 3.94
CA ALA A 125 -13.21 16.75 3.10
C ALA A 125 -12.93 16.12 1.73
#